data_AF-A0A9Q4KVK6-F1
#
_entry.id   AF-A0A9Q4KVK6-F1
#
_cell.length_a   1.000
_cell.length_b   1.000
_cell.length_c   1.000
_cell.angle_alpha   90.00
_cell.angle_beta   90.00
_cell.angle_gamma   90.00
#
_symmetry.space_group_name_H-M   'P 1'
#
loop_
_entity.id
_entity.type
_entity.pdbx_description
1 polymer ?
#
loop_
_entity_poly.entity_id
_entity_poly.type
_entity_poly.pdbx_seq_one_letter_code
_entity_poly.pdbx_strand_id
1 'polypeptide(L)'
;MSLSEKFQNKFYCICGEAVIFEIIDDIECDWGSHTVIRCPKCEDLFSVDCECPAFQNILKLSPLNEQLLSDEEKSDYMKNSHPN
;
A
#
# COMPACT_ATOMS: atom_id res chain seq x y z
N MET A 1 6.45 8.59 11.69
CA MET A 1 7.14 8.65 10.38
C MET A 1 6.09 8.96 9.34
N SER A 2 6.34 9.88 8.42
CA SER A 2 5.41 10.16 7.32
C SER A 2 5.39 9.01 6.32
N LEU A 3 4.31 8.91 5.55
CA LEU A 3 4.14 7.89 4.51
C LEU A 3 5.24 8.02 3.44
N SER A 4 5.57 9.26 3.09
CA SER A 4 6.68 9.61 2.20
C SER A 4 8.01 9.05 2.70
N GLU A 5 8.38 9.32 3.96
CA GLU A 5 9.64 8.80 4.55
C GLU A 5 9.67 7.28 4.59
N LYS A 6 8.53 6.65 4.91
CA LYS A 6 8.42 5.21 5.07
C LYS A 6 8.71 4.47 3.76
N PHE A 7 8.07 4.87 2.67
CA PHE A 7 8.19 4.20 1.36
C PHE A 7 9.40 4.66 0.53
N GLN A 8 10.27 5.53 1.06
CA GLN A 8 11.63 5.72 0.53
C GLN A 8 12.58 4.57 0.89
N ASN A 9 12.18 3.63 1.76
CA ASN A 9 12.93 2.41 2.01
C ASN A 9 12.68 1.36 0.91
N LYS A 10 13.65 0.46 0.72
CA LYS A 10 13.45 -0.71 -0.15
C LYS A 10 12.59 -1.75 0.56
N PHE A 11 11.53 -2.19 -0.12
CA PHE A 11 10.66 -3.26 0.31
C PHE A 11 10.52 -4.31 -0.81
N TYR A 12 10.27 -5.55 -0.42
CA TYR A 12 9.93 -6.62 -1.36
C TYR A 12 8.48 -6.46 -1.83
N CYS A 13 8.30 -6.45 -3.15
CA CYS A 13 6.98 -6.53 -3.77
C CYS A 13 6.54 -7.99 -3.95
N ILE A 14 5.25 -8.23 -4.21
CA ILE A 14 4.70 -9.55 -4.54
C ILE A 14 5.28 -10.14 -5.84
N CYS A 15 5.89 -9.31 -6.70
CA CYS A 15 6.61 -9.78 -7.88
C CYS A 15 8.00 -10.36 -7.58
N GLY A 16 8.44 -10.35 -6.31
CA GLY A 16 9.72 -10.90 -5.85
C GLY A 16 10.89 -9.91 -5.88
N GLU A 17 10.71 -8.72 -6.46
CA GLU A 17 11.74 -7.70 -6.55
C GLU A 17 11.76 -6.79 -5.30
N ALA A 18 12.96 -6.42 -4.87
CA ALA A 18 13.16 -5.39 -3.84
C ALA A 18 13.21 -4.00 -4.50
N VAL A 19 12.19 -3.17 -4.24
CA VAL A 19 11.97 -1.89 -4.92
C VAL A 19 11.78 -0.76 -3.91
N ILE A 20 12.07 0.46 -4.35
CA ILE A 20 11.53 1.66 -3.71
C ILE A 20 10.19 1.92 -4.39
N PHE A 21 9.12 1.96 -3.60
CA PHE A 21 7.79 2.19 -4.13
C PHE A 21 7.61 3.67 -4.49
N GLU A 22 6.95 3.93 -5.61
CA GLU A 22 6.53 5.27 -5.97
C GLU A 22 5.22 5.60 -5.26
N ILE A 23 5.11 6.77 -4.66
CA ILE A 23 3.88 7.21 -3.99
C ILE A 23 3.09 8.04 -4.98
N ILE A 24 1.81 7.72 -5.12
CA ILE A 24 0.86 8.45 -5.95
C ILE A 24 -0.26 8.88 -5.03
N ASP A 25 -0.32 10.17 -4.77
CA ASP A 25 -1.42 10.79 -4.04
C ASP A 25 -2.57 11.09 -5.01
N ASP A 26 -3.76 11.20 -4.43
CA ASP A 26 -4.99 11.62 -5.10
C ASP A 26 -5.43 10.76 -6.30
N ILE A 27 -5.31 9.43 -6.20
CA ILE A 27 -5.87 8.51 -7.20
C ILE A 27 -7.35 8.26 -6.91
N GLU A 28 -8.21 8.53 -7.89
CA GLU A 28 -9.66 8.38 -7.75
C GLU A 28 -10.13 6.92 -7.99
N CYS A 29 -11.09 6.49 -7.19
CA CYS A 29 -11.91 5.30 -7.40
C CYS A 29 -13.39 5.62 -7.14
N ASP A 30 -14.28 4.64 -7.30
CA ASP A 30 -15.73 4.82 -7.13
C ASP A 30 -16.16 5.29 -5.72
N TRP A 31 -15.31 5.10 -4.71
CA TRP A 31 -15.59 5.48 -3.32
C TRP A 31 -14.83 6.72 -2.83
N GLY A 32 -13.99 7.31 -3.68
CA GLY A 32 -13.22 8.52 -3.35
C GLY A 32 -11.77 8.46 -3.79
N SER A 33 -10.99 9.39 -3.24
CA SER A 33 -9.57 9.55 -3.52
C SER A 33 -8.72 8.75 -2.53
N HIS A 34 -7.63 8.18 -3.03
CA HIS A 34 -6.70 7.36 -2.26
C HIS A 34 -5.25 7.82 -2.45
N THR A 35 -4.42 7.53 -1.46
CA THR A 35 -2.98 7.41 -1.68
C THR A 35 -2.68 5.95 -2.01
N VAL A 36 -1.88 5.72 -3.05
CA VAL A 36 -1.39 4.39 -3.41
C VAL A 36 0.13 4.38 -3.52
N ILE A 37 0.70 3.20 -3.36
CA ILE A 37 2.08 2.92 -3.73
C ILE A 37 2.13 2.06 -4.99
N ARG A 38 3.01 2.41 -5.93
CA ARG A 38 3.24 1.70 -7.19
C ARG A 38 4.58 0.97 -7.18
N CYS A 39 4.57 -0.30 -7.53
CA CYS A 39 5.81 -1.03 -7.79
C CYS A 39 6.37 -0.62 -9.17
N PRO A 40 7.61 -0.08 -9.28
CA PRO A 40 8.18 0.32 -10.56
C PRO A 40 8.60 -0.87 -11.44
N LYS A 41 8.35 -2.12 -11.01
CA LYS A 41 8.72 -3.35 -11.74
C LYS A 41 7.52 -4.10 -12.30
N CYS A 42 6.46 -4.29 -11.53
CA CYS A 42 5.23 -4.96 -11.98
C CYS A 42 4.05 -4.01 -12.16
N GLU A 43 4.22 -2.73 -11.86
CA GLU A 43 3.20 -1.67 -11.97
C GLU A 43 1.96 -1.85 -11.07
N ASP A 44 1.95 -2.88 -10.20
CA ASP A 44 0.89 -3.07 -9.22
C ASP A 44 0.77 -1.84 -8.29
N LEU A 45 -0.48 -1.47 -8.05
CA LEU A 45 -0.90 -0.39 -7.16
C LEU A 45 -1.47 -0.98 -5.87
N PHE A 46 -0.99 -0.50 -4.73
CA PHE A 46 -1.49 -0.90 -3.41
C PHE A 46 -2.03 0.33 -2.70
N SER A 47 -3.28 0.30 -2.24
CA SER A 47 -3.80 1.36 -1.36
C SER A 47 -3.08 1.29 -0.01
N VAL A 48 -2.77 2.46 0.55
CA VAL A 48 -2.04 2.56 1.84
C VAL A 48 -2.88 3.13 2.97
N ASP A 49 -4.04 3.69 2.64
CA ASP A 49 -4.95 4.39 3.54
C ASP A 49 -6.09 3.50 4.03
N CYS A 50 -6.74 2.75 3.14
CA CYS A 50 -7.71 1.72 3.50
C CYS A 50 -7.79 0.60 2.46
N GLU A 51 -8.38 -0.53 2.83
CA GLU A 51 -8.64 -1.60 1.88
C GLU A 51 -9.67 -1.15 0.84
N CYS A 52 -9.24 -1.15 -0.43
CA CYS A 52 -10.04 -0.69 -1.55
C CYS A 52 -10.03 -1.77 -2.66
N PRO A 53 -11.21 -2.27 -3.10
CA PRO A 53 -11.30 -3.31 -4.14
C PRO A 53 -10.65 -2.93 -5.49
N ALA A 54 -10.47 -1.63 -5.75
CA ALA A 54 -9.83 -1.14 -6.97
C ALA A 54 -8.30 -1.35 -7.00
N PHE A 55 -7.67 -1.58 -5.84
CA PHE A 55 -6.22 -1.70 -5.68
C PHE A 55 -5.83 -3.00 -5.00
N GLN A 56 -4.54 -3.35 -5.03
CA GLN A 56 -4.03 -4.50 -4.29
C GLN A 56 -4.01 -4.21 -2.79
N ASN A 57 -4.36 -5.21 -1.99
CA ASN A 57 -4.28 -5.12 -0.53
C ASN A 57 -2.80 -5.07 -0.10
N ILE A 58 -2.40 -3.99 0.58
CA ILE A 58 -1.02 -3.77 1.04
C ILE A 58 -0.55 -4.84 2.04
N LEU A 59 -1.46 -5.50 2.75
CA LEU A 59 -1.13 -6.58 3.69
C LEU A 59 -0.48 -7.79 2.98
N LYS A 60 -0.66 -7.93 1.65
CA LYS A 60 0.08 -8.92 0.85
C LYS A 60 1.60 -8.70 0.88
N LEU A 61 2.05 -7.48 1.18
CA LEU A 61 3.47 -7.14 1.32
C LEU A 61 4.00 -7.44 2.73
N SER A 62 3.15 -7.55 3.76
CA SER A 62 3.60 -7.75 5.15
C SER A 62 4.39 -9.05 5.38
N PRO A 63 4.03 -10.21 4.81
CA PRO A 63 4.83 -11.45 4.96
C PRO A 63 6.25 -11.34 4.40
N LEU A 64 6.48 -10.42 3.46
CA LEU A 64 7.78 -10.19 2.84
C LEU A 64 8.56 -9.07 3.54
N ASN A 65 7.91 -8.30 4.40
CA ASN A 65 8.43 -7.07 4.98
C ASN A 65 7.93 -6.92 6.43
N GLU A 66 8.65 -7.49 7.39
CA GLU A 66 8.23 -7.56 8.81
C GLU A 66 7.86 -6.21 9.43
N GLN A 67 8.47 -5.12 8.97
CA GLN A 67 8.28 -3.77 9.52
C GLN A 67 7.50 -2.84 8.58
N LEU A 68 6.77 -3.41 7.61
CA LEU A 68 5.99 -2.61 6.67
C LEU A 68 4.83 -1.90 7.34
N LEU A 69 4.09 -2.56 8.23
CA LEU A 69 2.96 -1.96 8.95
C LEU A 69 3.00 -2.43 10.40
N SER A 70 2.82 -1.49 11.34
CA SER A 70 2.52 -1.82 12.73
C SER A 70 1.13 -2.46 12.83
N ASP A 71 0.85 -3.15 13.93
CA ASP A 71 -0.47 -3.76 14.13
C ASP A 71 -1.60 -2.73 14.23
N GLU A 72 -1.28 -1.52 14.71
CA GLU A 72 -2.20 -0.37 14.71
C GLU A 72 -2.50 0.08 13.28
N GLU A 73 -1.48 0.24 12.43
CA GLU A 73 -1.65 0.62 11.01
C GLU A 73 -2.46 -0.45 10.25
N LYS A 74 -2.22 -1.74 10.50
CA LYS A 74 -3.02 -2.83 9.90
C LYS A 74 -4.48 -2.75 10.35
N SER A 75 -4.72 -2.50 11.63
CA SER A 75 -6.07 -2.38 12.19
C SER A 75 -6.82 -1.22 11.55
N ASP A 76 -6.17 -0.06 11.42
CA ASP A 76 -6.78 1.13 10.85
C ASP A 76 -7.05 0.99 9.34
N TYR A 77 -6.15 0.33 8.61
CA TYR A 77 -6.34 0.00 7.19
C TYR A 77 -7.60 -0.85 6.95
N MET A 78 -7.87 -1.82 7.83
CA MET A 78 -8.99 -2.76 7.71
C MET A 78 -10.33 -2.22 8.27
N LYS A 79 -10.31 -1.13 9.06
CA LYS A 79 -11.54 -0.51 9.59
C LYS A 79 -12.27 0.33 8.55
N ASN A 80 -11.51 0.95 7.66
CA ASN A 80 -12.01 1.88 6.65
C ASN A 80 -12.22 1.22 5.28
N SER A 81 -12.36 -0.11 5.26
CA SER A 81 -12.51 -0.87 4.01
C SER A 81 -13.77 -0.48 3.26
N HIS A 82 -13.66 -0.33 1.95
CA HIS A 82 -14.82 -0.15 1.09
C HIS A 82 -15.60 -1.48 0.96
N PRO A 83 -16.92 -1.42 0.71
CA PRO A 83 -17.70 -2.61 0.39
C PRO A 83 -17.14 -3.34 -0.83
N ASN A 84 -17.07 -4.67 -0.75
CA ASN A 84 -16.70 -5.56 -1.87
C ASN A 84 -17.85 -5.72 -2.87
#